data_AF-A0AAU9J102-F1
#
_entry.id   AF-A0AAU9J102-F1
#
_cell.length_a   1.000
_cell.length_b   1.000
_cell.length_c   1.000
_cell.angle_alpha   90.00
_cell.angle_beta   90.00
_cell.angle_gamma   90.00
#
_symmetry.space_group_name_H-M   'P 1'
#
loop_
_entity.id
_entity.type
_entity.pdbx_description
1 polymer ?
#
loop_
_entity_poly.entity_id
_entity_poly.type
_entity_poly.pdbx_seq_one_letter_code
_entity_poly.pdbx_strand_id
1 'polypeptide(L)'
;MVLISEVYRYLLSPVEKTFKSWEGAAGMKGKIGRWFRIGRVPLPIIESWGRVFNTLYMMIYTMTQRPWGPLYKRLFEMDMHPGKFYYIFARHRLILFFWFGHTFIYDYNMMSSMKNNSDHLAYFNAKYSRKFPRNTLNWRTSAHYLEISRIYTVEMIKKLAVIEQELAEEHRRQKAIALIK
;
A
#
# COMPACT_ATOMS: atom_id res chain seq x y z
N MET A 1 -25.51 22.38 11.17
CA MET A 1 -24.43 21.38 11.10
C MET A 1 -23.77 21.36 12.47
N VAL A 2 -23.85 20.26 13.21
CA VAL A 2 -23.13 20.14 14.49
C VAL A 2 -21.67 19.85 14.16
N LEU A 3 -20.78 20.76 14.51
CA LEU A 3 -19.34 20.54 14.34
C LEU A 3 -18.88 19.54 15.40
N ILE A 4 -17.95 18.64 15.05
CA ILE A 4 -17.35 17.69 16.01
C ILE A 4 -16.81 18.41 17.26
N SER A 5 -16.33 19.66 17.09
CA SER A 5 -15.88 20.53 18.19
C SER A 5 -17.00 20.94 19.16
N GLU A 6 -18.24 21.06 18.70
CA GLU A 6 -19.41 21.37 19.55
C GLU A 6 -19.81 20.15 20.39
N VAL A 7 -19.71 18.94 19.81
CA VAL A 7 -19.90 17.68 20.54
C VAL A 7 -18.86 17.54 21.66
N TYR A 8 -17.58 17.77 21.35
CA TYR A 8 -16.52 17.74 22.37
C TYR A 8 -16.73 18.79 23.46
N ARG A 9 -17.19 20.00 23.13
CA ARG A 9 -17.52 21.02 24.14
C ARG A 9 -18.67 20.61 25.04
N TYR A 10 -19.72 20.03 24.47
CA TYR A 10 -20.86 19.55 25.25
C TYR A 10 -20.41 18.48 26.26
N LEU A 11 -19.62 17.50 25.80
CA LEU A 11 -19.06 16.44 26.63
C LEU A 11 -18.09 16.97 27.71
N LEU A 12 -17.28 17.97 27.38
CA LEU A 12 -16.27 18.54 28.28
C LEU A 12 -16.82 19.70 29.13
N SER A 13 -18.10 20.05 29.04
CA SER A 13 -18.69 21.18 29.79
C SER A 13 -18.52 21.10 31.32
N PRO A 14 -18.60 19.95 32.01
CA PRO A 14 -18.35 19.91 33.46
C PRO A 14 -16.87 20.15 33.80
N VAL A 15 -15.97 19.70 32.92
CA VAL A 15 -14.52 19.88 33.06
C VAL A 15 -14.14 21.33 32.80
N GLU A 16 -14.74 21.97 31.80
CA GLU A 16 -14.56 23.40 31.49
C GLU A 16 -14.97 24.30 32.66
N LYS A 17 -16.10 24.01 33.33
CA LYS A 17 -16.52 24.75 34.53
C LYS A 17 -15.52 24.63 35.67
N THR A 18 -14.94 23.44 35.85
CA THR A 18 -13.93 23.17 36.88
C THR A 18 -12.64 23.95 36.60
N PHE A 19 -12.11 23.90 35.38
CA PHE A 19 -10.90 24.64 35.03
C PHE A 19 -11.09 26.16 35.08
N LYS A 20 -12.26 26.70 34.67
CA LYS A 20 -12.60 28.12 34.85
C LYS A 20 -12.57 28.56 36.31
N SER A 21 -13.05 27.72 37.23
CA SER A 21 -12.97 28.02 38.67
C SER A 21 -11.52 28.06 39.19
N TRP A 22 -10.61 27.31 38.53
CA TRP A 22 -9.20 27.26 38.91
C TRP A 22 -8.39 28.40 38.31
N GLU A 23 -8.82 29.00 37.19
CA GLU A 23 -8.14 30.15 36.55
C GLU A 23 -7.96 31.36 37.50
N GLY A 24 -8.93 31.59 38.39
CA GLY A 24 -8.92 32.67 39.39
C GLY A 24 -8.16 32.34 40.68
N ALA A 25 -7.69 31.10 40.86
CA ALA A 25 -6.97 30.69 42.06
C ALA A 25 -5.50 31.14 42.01
N ALA A 26 -4.92 31.50 43.17
CA ALA A 26 -3.49 31.78 43.28
C ALA A 26 -2.65 30.48 43.31
N GLY A 27 -1.40 30.56 42.87
CA GLY A 27 -0.44 29.44 42.96
C GLY A 27 -0.54 28.39 41.84
N MET A 28 -0.16 27.15 42.15
CA MET A 28 -0.05 26.05 41.18
C MET A 28 -1.39 25.68 40.54
N LYS A 29 -2.48 25.75 41.31
CA LYS A 29 -3.85 25.52 40.83
C LYS A 29 -4.28 26.53 39.77
N GLY A 30 -3.90 27.80 39.95
CA GLY A 30 -4.08 28.86 38.96
C GLY A 30 -3.29 28.65 37.67
N LYS A 31 -2.05 28.19 37.79
CA LYS A 31 -1.20 27.86 36.64
C LYS A 31 -1.80 26.71 35.82
N ILE A 32 -2.28 25.64 36.47
CA ILE A 32 -2.92 24.49 35.81
C ILE A 32 -4.22 24.90 35.10
N GLY A 33 -5.08 25.69 35.77
CA GLY A 33 -6.33 26.17 35.17
C GLY A 33 -6.10 27.00 33.89
N ARG A 34 -5.10 27.89 33.89
CA ARG A 34 -4.75 28.70 32.71
C ARG A 34 -4.12 27.89 31.58
N TRP A 35 -3.36 26.83 31.90
CA TRP A 35 -2.69 25.99 30.91
C TRP A 35 -3.67 25.06 30.19
N PHE A 36 -4.66 24.55 30.92
CA PHE A 36 -5.73 23.68 30.38
C PHE A 36 -7.02 24.43 30.05
N ARG A 37 -6.92 25.74 29.74
CA ARG A 37 -8.08 26.54 29.37
C ARG A 37 -8.73 25.97 28.11
N ILE A 38 -9.90 25.35 28.28
CA ILE A 38 -10.71 24.81 27.19
C ILE A 38 -11.40 26.00 26.49
N GLY A 39 -10.72 26.55 25.48
CA GLY A 39 -11.19 27.69 24.69
C GLY A 39 -11.53 27.32 23.24
N ARG A 40 -11.64 28.34 22.37
CA ARG A 40 -11.58 28.10 20.92
C ARG A 40 -10.15 27.68 20.59
N VAL A 41 -9.98 26.43 20.17
CA VAL A 41 -8.69 25.92 19.68
C VAL A 41 -8.23 26.82 18.53
N PRO A 42 -6.98 27.32 18.51
CA PRO A 42 -6.44 27.99 17.33
C PRO A 42 -6.53 27.05 16.12
N LEU A 43 -6.66 27.61 14.90
CA LEU A 43 -6.92 26.89 13.66
C LEU A 43 -6.39 25.44 13.68
N PRO A 44 -7.27 24.44 13.86
CA PRO A 44 -6.83 23.07 14.04
C PRO A 44 -6.12 22.62 12.77
N ILE A 45 -5.08 21.79 12.92
CA ILE A 45 -4.31 21.21 11.81
C ILE A 45 -5.25 20.62 10.73
N ILE A 46 -6.36 20.02 11.15
CA ILE A 46 -7.40 19.45 10.27
C ILE A 46 -8.07 20.53 9.41
N GLU A 47 -8.36 21.72 9.93
CA GLU A 47 -8.91 22.83 9.15
C GLU A 47 -7.87 23.37 8.17
N SER A 48 -6.59 23.42 8.56
CA SER A 48 -5.50 23.76 7.65
C SER A 48 -5.36 22.74 6.51
N TRP A 49 -5.42 21.44 6.79
CA TRP A 49 -5.48 20.39 5.77
C TRP A 49 -6.73 20.53 4.89
N GLY A 50 -7.89 20.77 5.49
CA GLY A 50 -9.14 21.00 4.78
C GLY A 50 -9.06 22.19 3.82
N ARG A 51 -8.42 23.30 4.24
CA ARG A 51 -8.14 24.45 3.38
C ARG A 51 -7.18 24.10 2.26
N VAL A 52 -6.10 23.36 2.52
CA VAL A 52 -5.16 22.89 1.48
C VAL A 52 -5.86 22.00 0.47
N PHE A 53 -6.65 21.01 0.92
CA PHE A 53 -7.43 20.16 0.03
C PHE A 53 -8.49 20.93 -0.74
N ASN A 54 -9.13 21.93 -0.13
CA ASN A 54 -10.07 22.80 -0.81
C ASN A 54 -9.38 23.69 -1.86
N THR A 55 -8.22 24.25 -1.55
CA THR A 55 -7.41 25.00 -2.52
C THR A 55 -6.94 24.11 -3.66
N LEU A 56 -6.49 22.89 -3.36
CA LEU A 56 -6.10 21.90 -4.34
C LEU A 56 -7.30 21.48 -5.22
N TYR A 57 -8.45 21.23 -4.60
CA TYR A 57 -9.69 20.92 -5.29
C TYR A 57 -10.12 22.07 -6.19
N MET A 58 -10.11 23.31 -5.71
CA MET A 58 -10.46 24.49 -6.50
C MET A 58 -9.44 24.75 -7.62
N MET A 59 -8.16 24.47 -7.41
CA MET A 59 -7.14 24.52 -8.46
C MET A 59 -7.42 23.47 -9.54
N ILE A 60 -7.67 22.21 -9.14
CA ILE A 60 -8.03 21.15 -10.07
C ILE A 60 -9.34 21.51 -10.79
N TYR A 61 -10.35 21.99 -10.08
CA TYR A 61 -11.65 22.40 -10.60
C TYR A 61 -11.52 23.56 -11.61
N THR A 62 -10.70 24.57 -11.32
CA THR A 62 -10.47 25.68 -12.25
C THR A 62 -9.69 25.24 -13.50
N MET A 63 -8.78 24.28 -13.36
CA MET A 63 -8.11 23.65 -14.51
C MET A 63 -9.03 22.73 -15.32
N THR A 64 -10.01 22.08 -14.67
CA THR A 64 -10.86 21.01 -15.25
C THR A 64 -12.29 21.39 -15.57
N GLN A 65 -12.83 22.54 -15.13
CA GLN A 65 -14.23 22.94 -15.38
C GLN A 65 -14.40 24.38 -15.87
N ARG A 66 -13.56 25.34 -15.45
CA ARG A 66 -13.65 26.74 -15.94
C ARG A 66 -13.36 26.95 -17.44
N PRO A 67 -12.41 26.26 -18.09
CA PRO A 67 -12.25 26.37 -19.53
C PRO A 67 -13.41 25.74 -20.33
N TRP A 68 -14.32 24.99 -19.67
CA TRP A 68 -15.41 24.24 -20.29
C TRP A 68 -16.67 25.05 -20.51
N GLY A 69 -16.98 25.99 -19.60
CA GLY A 69 -18.11 26.91 -19.75
C GLY A 69 -18.08 27.69 -21.07
N PRO A 70 -16.94 28.26 -21.50
CA PRO A 70 -16.80 28.87 -22.82
C PRO A 70 -16.68 27.86 -23.96
N LEU A 71 -16.21 26.63 -23.72
CA LEU A 71 -16.01 25.60 -24.75
C LEU A 71 -17.34 25.06 -25.30
N TYR A 72 -18.35 24.84 -24.44
CA TYR A 72 -19.70 24.49 -24.89
C TYR A 72 -20.36 25.62 -25.68
N LYS A 73 -20.17 26.87 -25.23
CA LYS A 73 -20.62 28.04 -25.96
C LYS A 73 -19.95 28.13 -27.35
N ARG A 74 -18.65 27.83 -27.43
CA ARG A 74 -17.85 27.80 -28.67
C ARG A 74 -18.07 26.59 -29.59
N LEU A 75 -18.61 25.48 -29.07
CA LEU A 75 -18.94 24.28 -29.86
C LEU A 75 -20.30 24.39 -30.57
N PHE A 76 -21.21 25.18 -30.00
CA PHE A 76 -22.59 25.33 -30.50
C PHE A 76 -22.89 26.74 -31.06
N GLU A 77 -22.10 27.76 -30.72
CA GLU A 77 -22.13 29.06 -31.40
C GLU A 77 -21.04 29.08 -32.48
N MET A 78 -21.46 28.97 -33.74
CA MET A 78 -20.63 29.14 -34.93
C MET A 78 -20.29 30.62 -35.15
N ASP A 79 -19.68 31.27 -34.17
CA ASP A 79 -19.03 32.55 -34.44
C ASP A 79 -17.88 32.87 -33.48
N MET A 80 -16.81 33.40 -34.07
CA MET A 80 -15.56 33.84 -33.46
C MET A 80 -14.58 32.75 -32.97
N HIS A 81 -13.68 32.31 -33.86
CA HIS A 81 -12.41 31.71 -33.46
C HIS A 81 -11.19 32.34 -34.13
N PRO A 82 -10.22 32.87 -33.35
CA PRO A 82 -8.85 33.03 -33.81
C PRO A 82 -8.19 31.64 -33.86
N GLY A 83 -7.86 31.16 -35.06
CA GLY A 83 -6.90 30.08 -35.34
C GLY A 83 -7.26 28.67 -34.87
N LYS A 84 -7.56 27.77 -35.83
CA LYS A 84 -7.80 26.32 -35.66
C LYS A 84 -6.69 25.54 -34.90
N PHE A 85 -5.54 26.15 -34.63
CA PHE A 85 -4.37 25.53 -33.99
C PHE A 85 -4.55 25.28 -32.48
N TYR A 86 -5.27 26.16 -31.76
CA TYR A 86 -5.46 26.03 -30.31
C TYR A 86 -6.46 24.91 -29.92
N TYR A 87 -7.27 24.45 -30.86
CA TYR A 87 -8.32 23.44 -30.62
C TYR A 87 -7.74 22.05 -30.35
N ILE A 88 -6.60 21.73 -30.98
CA ILE A 88 -5.87 20.48 -30.79
C ILE A 88 -5.37 20.42 -29.33
N PHE A 89 -4.76 21.49 -28.83
CA PHE A 89 -4.21 21.54 -27.47
C PHE A 89 -5.29 21.49 -26.36
N ALA A 90 -6.50 22.00 -26.61
CA ALA A 90 -7.61 21.91 -25.65
C ALA A 90 -8.10 20.45 -25.46
N ARG A 91 -8.15 19.64 -26.53
CA ARG A 91 -8.46 18.20 -26.45
C ARG A 91 -7.39 17.39 -25.71
N HIS A 92 -6.11 17.74 -25.87
CA HIS A 92 -5.02 17.01 -25.23
C HIS A 92 -5.03 17.15 -23.70
N ARG A 93 -5.56 18.26 -23.15
CA ARG A 93 -5.69 18.44 -21.69
C ARG A 93 -6.66 17.46 -21.04
N LEU A 94 -7.73 17.05 -21.74
CA LEU A 94 -8.65 15.99 -21.27
C LEU A 94 -7.97 14.63 -21.22
N ILE A 95 -7.26 14.29 -22.30
CA ILE A 95 -6.55 13.03 -22.42
C ILE A 95 -5.50 12.95 -21.31
N LEU A 96 -4.72 14.01 -21.12
CA LEU A 96 -3.72 14.07 -20.05
C LEU A 96 -4.34 13.97 -18.65
N PHE A 97 -5.48 14.61 -18.38
CA PHE A 97 -6.12 14.53 -17.06
C PHE A 97 -6.70 13.13 -16.77
N PHE A 98 -7.37 12.52 -17.74
CA PHE A 98 -7.85 11.14 -17.62
C PHE A 98 -6.67 10.17 -17.50
N TRP A 99 -5.59 10.44 -18.24
CA TRP A 99 -4.35 9.68 -18.17
C TRP A 99 -3.68 9.83 -16.81
N PHE A 100 -3.56 11.03 -16.22
CA PHE A 100 -2.96 11.24 -14.89
C PHE A 100 -3.76 10.60 -13.74
N GLY A 101 -5.10 10.67 -13.79
CA GLY A 101 -5.95 10.00 -12.80
C GLY A 101 -5.88 8.47 -12.91
N HIS A 102 -5.91 7.96 -14.14
CA HIS A 102 -5.77 6.53 -14.40
C HIS A 102 -4.35 6.03 -14.09
N THR A 103 -3.30 6.77 -14.42
CA THR A 103 -1.91 6.35 -14.16
C THR A 103 -1.63 6.29 -12.68
N PHE A 104 -2.16 7.18 -11.84
CA PHE A 104 -1.92 7.08 -10.40
C PHE A 104 -2.52 5.80 -9.79
N ILE A 105 -3.80 5.50 -10.10
CA ILE A 105 -4.47 4.29 -9.60
C ILE A 105 -3.81 3.04 -10.21
N TYR A 106 -3.49 3.09 -11.50
CA TYR A 106 -2.86 1.99 -12.20
C TYR A 106 -1.44 1.74 -11.70
N ASP A 107 -0.61 2.75 -11.50
CA ASP A 107 0.77 2.63 -11.02
C ASP A 107 0.81 2.15 -9.57
N TYR A 108 -0.08 2.65 -8.71
CA TYR A 108 -0.20 2.17 -7.34
C TYR A 108 -0.64 0.71 -7.30
N ASN A 109 -1.69 0.36 -8.05
CA ASN A 109 -2.18 -1.01 -8.14
C ASN A 109 -1.18 -1.93 -8.83
N MET A 110 -0.44 -1.46 -9.83
CA MET A 110 0.57 -2.22 -10.55
C MET A 110 1.76 -2.52 -9.64
N MET A 111 2.24 -1.52 -8.89
CA MET A 111 3.32 -1.75 -7.93
C MET A 111 2.91 -2.71 -6.80
N SER A 112 1.67 -2.58 -6.31
CA SER A 112 1.10 -3.53 -5.35
C SER A 112 0.97 -4.94 -5.95
N SER A 113 0.49 -5.05 -7.19
CA SER A 113 0.31 -6.31 -7.90
C SER A 113 1.64 -7.01 -8.16
N MET A 114 2.67 -6.26 -8.56
CA MET A 114 4.03 -6.77 -8.74
C MET A 114 4.67 -7.24 -7.42
N LYS A 115 4.35 -6.61 -6.29
CA LYS A 115 4.81 -7.06 -4.97
C LYS A 115 4.11 -8.33 -4.50
N ASN A 116 2.89 -8.58 -4.95
CA ASN A 116 2.09 -9.74 -4.55
C ASN A 116 2.21 -10.93 -5.52
N ASN A 117 2.69 -10.70 -6.74
CA ASN A 117 2.85 -11.74 -7.76
C ASN A 117 4.30 -12.28 -7.79
N SER A 118 4.45 -13.59 -7.57
CA SER A 118 5.73 -14.31 -7.53
C SER A 118 6.53 -14.29 -8.83
N ASP A 119 5.92 -13.94 -9.96
CA ASP A 119 6.64 -13.83 -11.23
C ASP A 119 7.54 -12.58 -11.30
N HIS A 120 7.35 -11.63 -10.39
CA HIS A 120 8.13 -10.40 -10.36
C HIS A 120 9.19 -10.41 -9.26
N LEU A 121 10.33 -9.77 -9.55
CA LEU A 121 11.41 -9.60 -8.57
C LEU A 121 10.96 -8.79 -7.34
N ALA A 122 9.99 -7.88 -7.54
CA ALA A 122 9.40 -7.07 -6.47
C ALA A 122 8.78 -7.94 -5.36
N TYR A 123 8.22 -9.09 -5.70
CA TYR A 123 7.71 -10.06 -4.73
C TYR A 123 8.80 -10.59 -3.81
N PHE A 124 9.91 -11.07 -4.37
CA PHE A 124 11.02 -11.59 -3.57
C PHE A 124 11.66 -10.51 -2.71
N ASN A 125 11.79 -9.30 -3.24
CA ASN A 125 12.30 -8.15 -2.48
C ASN A 125 11.39 -7.80 -1.30
N ALA A 126 10.07 -7.84 -1.49
CA ALA A 126 9.10 -7.59 -0.43
C ALA A 126 9.07 -8.73 0.60
N LYS A 127 9.02 -9.99 0.13
CA LYS A 127 8.94 -11.19 0.97
C LYS A 127 10.12 -11.34 1.93
N TYR A 128 11.34 -11.08 1.44
CA TYR A 128 12.55 -11.22 2.25
C TYR A 128 13.11 -9.89 2.76
N SER A 129 12.41 -8.77 2.52
CA SER A 129 12.84 -7.42 2.89
C SER A 129 14.28 -7.09 2.49
N ARG A 130 14.75 -7.65 1.37
CA ARG A 130 16.12 -7.53 0.87
C ARG A 130 16.13 -7.28 -0.62
N LYS A 131 17.07 -6.47 -1.11
CA LYS A 131 17.26 -6.28 -2.56
C LYS A 131 18.04 -7.45 -3.17
N PHE A 132 17.42 -8.14 -4.11
CA PHE A 132 18.06 -9.17 -4.93
C PHE A 132 18.62 -8.59 -6.25
N PRO A 133 19.66 -9.21 -6.83
CA PRO A 133 20.14 -8.90 -8.18
C PRO A 133 19.02 -9.00 -9.23
N ARG A 134 19.07 -8.18 -10.28
CA ARG A 134 18.02 -8.10 -11.31
C ARG A 134 17.80 -9.41 -12.07
N ASN A 135 18.82 -10.25 -12.18
CA ASN A 135 18.83 -11.52 -12.89
C ASN A 135 18.44 -12.74 -12.02
N THR A 136 18.08 -12.53 -10.75
CA THR A 136 17.78 -13.62 -9.79
C THR A 136 16.71 -14.58 -10.30
N LEU A 137 15.68 -14.07 -11.00
CA LEU A 137 14.60 -14.91 -11.54
C LEU A 137 15.04 -15.87 -12.65
N ASN A 138 16.12 -15.52 -13.36
CA ASN A 138 16.68 -16.35 -14.44
C ASN A 138 17.64 -17.40 -13.89
N TRP A 139 18.27 -17.12 -12.75
CA TRP A 139 19.20 -18.01 -12.07
C TRP A 139 18.45 -18.97 -11.13
N ARG A 140 17.60 -19.82 -11.72
CA ARG A 140 16.79 -20.79 -10.97
C ARG A 140 17.00 -22.21 -11.48
N THR A 141 17.09 -23.15 -10.54
CA THR A 141 17.01 -24.58 -10.84
C THR A 141 15.57 -24.93 -11.22
N SER A 142 15.40 -25.88 -12.15
CA SER A 142 14.08 -26.35 -12.53
C SER A 142 13.32 -26.91 -11.33
N ALA A 143 12.12 -26.38 -11.08
CA ALA A 143 11.25 -26.86 -10.00
C ALA A 143 10.85 -28.34 -10.21
N HIS A 144 10.64 -28.75 -11.47
CA HIS A 144 10.35 -30.14 -11.79
C HIS A 144 11.48 -31.07 -11.36
N TYR A 145 12.74 -30.65 -11.58
CA TYR A 145 13.88 -31.45 -11.18
C TYR A 145 13.94 -31.63 -9.66
N LEU A 146 13.70 -30.58 -8.87
CA LEU A 146 13.72 -30.65 -7.42
C LEU A 146 12.65 -31.61 -6.87
N GLU A 147 11.42 -31.54 -7.38
CA GLU A 147 10.34 -32.41 -6.93
C GLU A 147 10.52 -33.85 -7.41
N ILE A 148 10.88 -34.07 -8.68
CA ILE A 148 11.11 -35.40 -9.22
C ILE A 148 12.29 -36.07 -8.52
N SER A 149 13.40 -35.35 -8.33
CA SER A 149 14.58 -35.88 -7.64
C SER A 149 14.25 -36.27 -6.20
N ARG A 150 13.44 -35.48 -5.51
CA ARG A 150 12.98 -35.80 -4.15
C ARG A 150 12.15 -37.08 -4.12
N ILE A 151 11.17 -37.22 -5.01
CA ILE A 151 10.34 -38.43 -5.10
C ILE A 151 11.21 -39.64 -5.44
N TYR A 152 12.07 -39.50 -6.45
CA TYR A 152 12.98 -40.56 -6.89
C TYR A 152 13.88 -41.04 -5.76
N THR A 153 14.46 -40.12 -4.99
CA THR A 153 15.36 -40.44 -3.87
C THR A 153 14.62 -41.26 -2.81
N VAL A 154 13.41 -40.85 -2.43
CA VAL A 154 12.60 -41.58 -1.45
C VAL A 154 12.26 -42.98 -1.95
N GLU A 155 11.87 -43.13 -3.22
CA GLU A 155 11.55 -44.43 -3.80
C GLU A 155 12.77 -45.35 -3.93
N MET A 156 13.94 -44.79 -4.25
CA MET A 156 15.18 -45.57 -4.32
C MET A 156 15.66 -46.03 -2.94
N ILE A 157 15.52 -45.19 -1.90
CA ILE A 157 15.86 -45.56 -0.53
C ILE A 157 14.99 -46.73 -0.04
N LYS A 158 13.69 -46.74 -0.37
CA LYS A 158 12.81 -47.87 -0.03
C LYS A 158 13.29 -49.18 -0.65
N LYS A 159 13.73 -49.14 -1.92
CA LYS A 159 14.27 -50.33 -2.61
C LYS A 159 15.61 -50.76 -2.04
N LEU A 160 16.48 -49.80 -1.72
CA LEU A 160 17.78 -50.06 -1.11
C LEU A 160 17.62 -50.79 0.23
N ALA A 161 16.68 -50.37 1.07
CA ALA A 161 16.43 -50.99 2.37
C ALA A 161 16.07 -52.48 2.28
N VAL A 162 15.34 -52.90 1.23
CA VAL A 162 15.02 -54.32 0.99
C VAL A 162 16.27 -55.11 0.63
N ILE A 163 17.08 -54.57 -0.29
CA ILE A 163 18.34 -55.21 -0.73
C ILE A 163 19.32 -55.34 0.44
N GLU A 164 19.41 -54.33 1.30
CA GLU A 164 20.26 -54.38 2.50
C GLU A 164 19.83 -55.47 3.48
N GLN A 165 18.53 -55.70 3.64
CA GLN A 165 18.01 -56.80 4.46
C GLN A 165 18.39 -58.16 3.87
N GLU A 166 18.20 -58.35 2.56
CA GLU A 166 18.57 -59.59 1.85
C GLU A 166 20.07 -59.88 1.96
N LEU A 167 20.92 -58.87 1.75
CA LEU A 167 22.38 -59.00 1.89
C LEU A 167 22.79 -59.35 3.33
N ALA A 168 22.14 -58.74 4.32
CA ALA A 168 22.43 -59.02 5.73
C ALA A 168 22.05 -60.46 6.10
N GLU A 169 20.94 -60.98 5.58
CA GLU A 169 20.54 -62.39 5.75
C GLU A 169 21.51 -63.36 5.09
N GLU A 170 21.93 -63.07 3.86
CA GLU A 170 22.88 -63.91 3.13
C GLU A 170 24.25 -63.95 3.84
N HIS A 171 24.73 -62.80 4.34
CA HIS A 171 25.94 -62.73 5.17
C HIS A 171 25.81 -63.57 6.45
N ARG A 172 24.64 -63.63 7.09
CA ARG A 172 24.42 -64.50 8.27
C ARG A 172 24.46 -65.97 7.89
N ARG A 173 23.86 -66.35 6.75
CA ARG A 173 23.90 -67.73 6.23
C ARG A 173 25.32 -68.18 5.93
N GLN A 174 26.11 -67.36 5.24
CA GLN A 174 27.50 -67.67 4.92
C GLN A 174 28.35 -67.86 6.18
N LYS A 175 28.16 -67.00 7.20
CA LYS A 175 28.83 -67.17 8.51
C LYS A 175 28.45 -68.48 9.20
N ALA A 176 27.18 -68.87 9.15
CA ALA A 176 26.72 -70.13 9.73
C ALA A 176 27.34 -71.36 9.03
N ILE A 177 27.42 -71.34 7.69
CA ILE A 177 28.08 -72.41 6.92
C ILE A 177 29.56 -72.50 7.27
N ALA A 178 30.24 -71.36 7.41
CA ALA A 178 31.65 -71.31 7.77
C ALA A 178 31.95 -71.86 9.18
N LEU A 179 30.99 -71.82 10.10
CA LEU A 179 31.12 -72.37 11.46
C LEU A 179 30.87 -73.88 11.55
N ILE A 180 30.23 -74.47 10.54
CA ILE A 180 29.94 -75.91 10.47
C ILE A 180 31.11 -76.71 9.85
N LYS A 181 31.95 -76.05 9.04
CA LYS A 181 33.19 -76.63 8.49
C LYS A 181 34.33 -76.53 9.49
#